data_AF-A0A0K8UHQ3-F1
#
_entry.id   AF-A0A0K8UHQ3-F1
#
_cell.length_a   1.000
_cell.length_b   1.000
_cell.length_c   1.000
_cell.angle_alpha   90.00
_cell.angle_beta   90.00
_cell.angle_gamma   90.00
#
_symmetry.space_group_name_H-M   'P 1'
#
loop_
_entity.id
_entity.type
_entity.pdbx_description
1 polymer ?
#
loop_
_entity_poly.entity_id
_entity_poly.type
_entity_poly.pdbx_seq_one_letter_code
_entity_poly.pdbx_strand_id
1 'polypeptide(L)'
;MYENVGEPLYKISTHLASRVHRLNPSWEDEQGCVIEQKRFELALELVGKEFVENVLDMAGSWIRAREYVREALEQAKSIHKTGEILILERFCPWKEHLSDLEKEYNVVGIPKLVIFSEKEQSWRVAGVPVSPSSFLGRKFLPQPWRGLRDEELSTTANIPDLIFVHSTGFIGGAKTKEAALAMAMKGVQWKDD
;
A
#
# COMPACT_ATOMS: atom_id res chain seq x y z
N MET A 1 26.32 -12.48 14.21
CA MET A 1 25.65 -11.35 14.88
C MET A 1 26.40 -10.11 14.47
N TYR A 2 25.78 -9.18 13.74
CA TYR A 2 26.44 -7.93 13.37
C TYR A 2 26.24 -6.92 14.50
N GLU A 3 27.33 -6.60 15.19
CA GLU A 3 27.40 -5.48 16.13
C GLU A 3 27.39 -4.17 15.33
N ASN A 4 26.22 -3.59 15.15
CA ASN A 4 26.09 -2.22 14.64
C ASN A 4 26.35 -1.24 15.79
N VAL A 5 27.62 -0.99 16.10
CA VAL A 5 28.07 0.06 17.05
C VAL A 5 28.81 1.16 16.29
N GLY A 6 28.19 1.67 15.23
CA GLY A 6 28.66 2.83 14.49
C GLY A 6 27.59 3.90 14.47
N GLU A 7 27.96 5.17 14.64
CA GLU A 7 27.02 6.26 14.42
C GLU A 7 26.47 6.20 12.98
N PRO A 8 25.16 6.41 12.78
CA PRO A 8 24.58 6.36 11.45
C PRO A 8 25.19 7.46 10.57
N LEU A 9 25.65 7.07 9.37
CA LEU A 9 26.21 7.98 8.35
C LEU A 9 25.22 9.07 7.90
N TYR A 10 23.91 8.81 8.08
CA TYR A 10 22.83 9.74 7.79
C TYR A 10 21.87 9.81 8.97
N LYS A 11 21.60 11.03 9.45
CA LYS A 11 20.64 11.30 10.53
C LYS A 11 19.43 12.03 9.93
N ILE A 12 18.25 11.44 10.02
CA ILE A 12 16.99 12.11 9.62
C ILE A 12 16.69 13.20 10.64
N SER A 13 16.67 14.46 10.21
CA SER A 13 16.41 15.64 11.06
C SER A 13 15.16 16.42 10.63
N THR A 14 14.30 15.77 9.85
CA THR A 14 13.09 16.38 9.27
C THR A 14 11.80 15.96 9.98
N HIS A 15 11.85 15.06 10.96
CA HIS A 15 10.69 14.62 11.73
C HIS A 15 10.11 15.74 12.61
N LEU A 16 8.87 15.57 13.07
CA LEU A 16 8.14 16.57 13.87
C LEU A 16 8.97 17.08 15.06
N ALA A 17 9.58 16.18 15.84
CA ALA A 17 10.38 16.59 16.99
C ALA A 17 11.59 17.48 16.60
N SER A 18 12.26 17.23 15.46
CA SER A 18 13.32 18.11 14.96
C SER A 18 12.78 19.46 14.47
N ARG A 19 11.59 19.47 13.85
CA ARG A 19 10.91 20.72 13.43
C ARG A 19 10.54 21.57 14.64
N VAL A 20 9.99 20.96 15.69
CA VAL A 20 9.70 21.60 16.98
C VAL A 20 10.98 22.11 17.62
N HIS A 21 12.05 21.30 17.64
CA HIS A 21 13.33 21.70 18.22
C HIS A 21 13.91 22.96 17.56
N ARG A 22 13.74 23.13 16.24
CA ARG A 22 14.18 24.35 15.51
C ARG A 22 13.42 25.62 15.89
N LEU A 23 12.30 25.50 16.61
CA LEU A 23 11.58 26.66 17.13
C LEU A 23 12.16 27.16 18.45
N ASN A 24 13.06 26.42 19.09
CA ASN A 24 13.77 26.96 20.25
C ASN A 24 14.64 28.17 19.86
N PRO A 25 14.86 29.12 20.77
CA PRO A 25 15.80 30.21 20.54
C PRO A 25 17.19 29.69 20.15
N SER A 26 17.82 30.38 19.19
CA SER A 26 19.24 30.20 18.92
C SER A 26 20.08 30.72 20.09
N TRP A 27 21.35 30.31 20.15
CA TRP A 27 22.32 30.89 21.07
C TRP A 27 22.58 32.39 20.79
N GLU A 28 22.28 32.86 19.58
CA GLU A 28 22.36 34.28 19.17
C GLU A 28 21.08 35.07 19.47
N ASP A 29 19.96 34.40 19.74
CA ASP A 29 18.69 35.07 19.97
C ASP A 29 18.65 35.71 21.37
N GLU A 30 17.89 36.81 21.49
CA GLU A 30 17.52 37.36 22.80
C GLU A 30 16.84 36.28 23.66
N GLN A 31 17.24 36.22 24.93
CA GLN A 31 16.72 35.24 25.88
C GLN A 31 15.67 35.89 26.78
N GLY A 32 14.72 35.09 27.26
CA GLY A 32 13.74 35.51 28.26
C GLY A 32 12.37 34.90 28.07
N CYS A 33 11.59 34.92 29.15
CA CYS A 33 10.30 34.23 29.22
C CYS A 33 9.30 34.65 28.12
N VAL A 34 9.31 35.92 27.71
CA VAL A 34 8.41 36.42 26.65
C VAL A 34 8.77 35.81 25.29
N ILE A 35 10.06 35.62 24.99
CA ILE A 35 10.52 35.04 23.74
C ILE A 35 10.26 33.54 23.75
N GLU A 36 10.60 32.86 24.84
CA GLU A 36 10.31 31.44 25.05
C GLU A 36 8.83 31.13 24.89
N GLN A 37 7.95 31.94 25.48
CA GLN A 37 6.51 31.80 25.36
C GLN A 37 6.03 31.93 23.89
N LYS A 38 6.53 32.94 23.16
CA LYS A 38 6.21 33.10 21.73
C LYS A 38 6.69 31.90 20.89
N ARG A 39 7.90 31.40 21.14
CA ARG A 39 8.43 30.21 20.46
C ARG A 39 7.61 28.95 20.77
N PHE A 40 7.17 28.80 22.03
CA PHE A 40 6.30 27.73 22.46
C PHE A 40 4.93 27.78 21.77
N GLU A 41 4.34 28.96 21.61
CA GLU A 41 3.07 29.15 20.86
C GLU A 41 3.22 28.71 19.40
N LEU A 42 4.32 29.05 18.74
CA LEU A 42 4.62 28.57 17.38
C LEU A 42 4.76 27.03 17.33
N ALA A 43 5.37 26.43 18.36
CA ALA A 43 5.50 24.99 18.46
C ALA A 43 4.14 24.31 18.67
N LEU A 44 3.27 24.89 19.50
CA LEU A 44 1.90 24.42 19.68
C LEU A 44 1.09 24.50 18.39
N GLU A 45 1.19 25.59 17.64
CA GLU A 45 0.51 25.72 16.35
C GLU A 45 0.99 24.65 15.36
N LEU A 46 2.31 24.45 15.26
CA LEU A 46 2.93 23.45 14.40
C LEU A 46 2.44 22.02 14.74
N VAL A 47 2.52 21.64 16.01
CA VAL A 47 2.12 20.30 16.47
C VAL A 47 0.61 20.12 16.39
N GLY A 48 -0.16 21.15 16.76
CA GLY A 48 -1.62 21.15 16.71
C GLY A 48 -2.12 20.94 15.28
N LYS A 49 -1.53 21.62 14.31
CA LYS A 49 -1.83 21.43 12.89
C LYS A 49 -1.54 19.99 12.44
N GLU A 50 -0.34 19.48 12.72
CA GLU A 50 0.05 18.12 12.35
C GLU A 50 -0.89 17.07 12.97
N PHE A 51 -1.28 17.24 14.23
CA PHE A 51 -2.22 16.35 14.91
C PHE A 51 -3.60 16.36 14.24
N VAL A 52 -4.15 17.56 13.99
CA VAL A 52 -5.47 17.69 13.35
C VAL A 52 -5.46 17.09 11.95
N GLU A 53 -4.44 17.37 11.15
CA GLU A 53 -4.28 16.78 9.81
C GLU A 53 -4.23 15.25 9.88
N ASN A 54 -3.44 14.68 10.79
CA ASN A 54 -3.35 13.23 10.96
C ASN A 54 -4.68 12.59 11.41
N VAL A 55 -5.42 13.24 12.31
CA VAL A 55 -6.75 12.76 12.73
C VAL A 55 -7.74 12.81 11.58
N LEU A 56 -7.73 13.89 10.81
CA LEU A 56 -8.60 14.04 9.64
C LEU A 56 -8.27 13.03 8.55
N ASP A 57 -6.98 12.73 8.30
CA ASP A 57 -6.56 11.71 7.34
C ASP A 57 -6.95 10.30 7.81
N MET A 58 -6.78 10.01 9.11
CA MET A 58 -7.20 8.75 9.71
C MET A 58 -8.71 8.52 9.54
N ALA A 59 -9.53 9.52 9.89
CA ALA A 59 -10.98 9.42 9.77
C ALA A 59 -11.46 9.51 8.31
N GLY A 60 -10.81 10.32 7.49
CA GLY A 60 -11.21 10.66 6.13
C GLY A 60 -10.76 9.66 5.07
N SER A 61 -9.67 8.94 5.32
CA SER A 61 -9.06 8.04 4.35
C SER A 61 -8.88 6.64 4.93
N TRP A 62 -8.11 6.50 6.00
CA TRP A 62 -7.70 5.19 6.52
C TRP A 62 -8.88 4.35 7.01
N ILE A 63 -9.70 4.87 7.93
CA ILE A 63 -10.85 4.10 8.46
C ILE A 63 -11.83 3.72 7.35
N ARG A 64 -12.02 4.58 6.35
CA ARG A 64 -12.91 4.28 5.21
C ARG A 64 -12.32 3.17 4.33
N ALA A 65 -11.01 3.15 4.12
CA ALA A 65 -10.35 2.10 3.35
C ALA A 65 -10.62 0.71 3.94
N ARG A 66 -10.65 0.60 5.28
CA ARG A 66 -11.01 -0.65 5.97
C ARG A 66 -12.37 -1.20 5.54
N GLU A 67 -13.37 -0.35 5.34
CA GLU A 67 -14.71 -0.77 4.89
C GLU A 67 -14.68 -1.38 3.50
N TYR A 68 -14.05 -0.71 2.54
CA TYR A 68 -13.90 -1.24 1.18
C TYR A 68 -13.18 -2.58 1.14
N VAL A 69 -12.15 -2.76 1.97
CA VAL A 69 -11.42 -4.04 2.05
C VAL A 69 -12.28 -5.12 2.71
N ARG A 70 -13.08 -4.78 3.73
CA ARG A 70 -14.02 -5.70 4.36
C ARG A 70 -15.07 -6.18 3.36
N GLU A 71 -15.71 -5.27 2.64
CA GLU A 71 -16.71 -5.60 1.62
C GLU A 71 -16.12 -6.50 0.53
N ALA A 72 -14.91 -6.19 0.05
CA ALA A 72 -14.22 -7.02 -0.94
C ALA A 72 -13.90 -8.42 -0.41
N LEU A 73 -13.53 -8.54 0.88
CA LEU A 73 -13.26 -9.83 1.52
C LEU A 73 -14.54 -10.67 1.67
N GLU A 74 -15.65 -10.05 2.06
CA GLU A 74 -16.95 -10.70 2.19
C GLU A 74 -17.48 -11.18 0.82
N GLN A 75 -17.23 -10.42 -0.24
CA GLN A 75 -17.59 -10.76 -1.62
C GLN A 75 -16.59 -11.70 -2.30
N ALA A 76 -15.43 -11.97 -1.71
CA ALA A 76 -14.34 -12.72 -2.34
C ALA A 76 -14.80 -14.06 -2.93
N LYS A 77 -15.64 -14.80 -2.19
CA LYS A 77 -16.14 -16.12 -2.60
C LYS A 77 -17.14 -16.08 -3.76
N SER A 78 -17.84 -14.96 -3.97
CA SER A 78 -18.72 -14.80 -5.13
C SER A 78 -17.93 -14.51 -6.40
N ILE A 79 -16.76 -13.86 -6.28
CA ILE A 79 -15.83 -13.59 -7.37
C ILE A 79 -15.00 -14.82 -7.72
N HIS A 80 -14.37 -15.44 -6.73
CA HIS A 80 -13.53 -16.63 -6.89
C HIS A 80 -13.85 -17.62 -5.78
N LYS A 81 -14.29 -18.84 -6.12
CA LYS A 81 -14.88 -19.79 -5.15
C LYS A 81 -14.04 -20.05 -3.90
N THR A 82 -12.70 -19.99 -4.00
CA THR A 82 -11.78 -20.19 -2.86
C THR A 82 -11.55 -18.92 -2.04
N GLY A 83 -11.92 -17.74 -2.54
CA GLY A 83 -11.67 -16.43 -1.93
C GLY A 83 -10.27 -15.86 -2.19
N GLU A 84 -9.48 -16.48 -3.06
CA GLU A 84 -8.09 -16.07 -3.32
C GLU A 84 -7.93 -14.75 -4.10
N ILE A 85 -9.01 -14.23 -4.70
CA ILE A 85 -9.01 -13.00 -5.48
C ILE A 85 -9.98 -12.00 -4.84
N LEU A 86 -9.47 -10.82 -4.53
CA LEU A 86 -10.27 -9.68 -4.06
C LEU A 86 -10.38 -8.64 -5.17
N ILE A 87 -11.52 -7.95 -5.24
CA ILE A 87 -11.72 -6.81 -6.13
C ILE A 87 -12.08 -5.60 -5.28
N LEU A 88 -11.28 -4.55 -5.40
CA LEU A 88 -11.58 -3.21 -4.88
C LEU A 88 -11.99 -2.34 -6.08
N GLU A 89 -13.20 -1.78 -6.07
CA GLU A 89 -13.68 -0.93 -7.18
C GLU A 89 -12.84 0.36 -7.34
N ARG A 90 -12.04 0.70 -6.34
CA ARG A 90 -11.09 1.81 -6.35
C ARG A 90 -9.85 1.49 -5.54
N PHE A 91 -8.75 2.17 -5.84
CA PHE A 91 -7.58 2.11 -4.99
C PHE A 91 -7.86 2.72 -3.60
N CYS A 92 -7.41 2.00 -2.57
CA CYS A 92 -7.29 2.47 -1.19
C CYS A 92 -6.09 1.76 -0.53
N PRO A 93 -5.57 2.27 0.60
CA PRO A 93 -4.60 1.52 1.40
C PRO A 93 -5.24 0.23 1.89
N TRP A 94 -4.79 -0.93 1.41
CA TRP A 94 -5.46 -2.21 1.70
C TRP A 94 -4.61 -3.21 2.47
N LYS A 95 -3.28 -3.13 2.42
CA LYS A 95 -2.38 -4.19 2.94
C LYS A 95 -2.53 -4.44 4.44
N GLU A 96 -2.50 -3.37 5.24
CA GLU A 96 -2.64 -3.47 6.70
C GLU A 96 -4.07 -3.91 7.08
N HIS A 97 -5.08 -3.26 6.50
CA HIS A 97 -6.48 -3.62 6.74
C HIS A 97 -6.78 -5.08 6.39
N LEU A 98 -6.30 -5.55 5.23
CA LEU A 98 -6.47 -6.94 4.82
C LEU A 98 -5.80 -7.89 5.81
N SER A 99 -4.57 -7.58 6.25
CA SER A 99 -3.85 -8.39 7.23
C SER A 99 -4.60 -8.52 8.56
N ASP A 100 -5.30 -7.49 9.02
CA ASP A 100 -6.09 -7.54 10.25
C ASP A 100 -7.45 -8.21 10.04
N LEU A 101 -8.17 -7.84 8.97
CA LEU A 101 -9.45 -8.44 8.60
C LEU A 101 -9.33 -9.95 8.35
N GLU A 102 -8.23 -10.42 7.76
CA GLU A 102 -7.98 -11.84 7.57
C GLU A 102 -7.96 -12.62 8.89
N LYS A 103 -7.43 -12.02 9.96
CA LYS A 103 -7.45 -12.63 11.31
C LYS A 103 -8.86 -12.63 11.87
N GLU A 104 -9.57 -11.50 11.76
CA GLU A 104 -10.94 -11.34 12.26
C GLU A 104 -11.92 -12.32 11.59
N TYR A 105 -11.79 -12.54 10.29
CA TYR A 105 -12.65 -13.42 9.49
C TYR A 105 -12.13 -14.87 9.41
N ASN A 106 -11.00 -15.19 10.05
CA ASN A 106 -10.35 -16.51 10.00
C ASN A 106 -10.05 -17.00 8.57
N VAL A 107 -9.52 -16.11 7.73
CA VAL A 107 -9.16 -16.36 6.32
C VAL A 107 -7.71 -16.01 6.00
N VAL A 108 -6.85 -16.00 7.03
CA VAL A 108 -5.41 -15.73 6.91
C VAL A 108 -4.76 -16.58 5.83
N GLY A 109 -4.09 -15.92 4.90
CA GLY A 109 -3.36 -16.56 3.82
C GLY A 109 -4.24 -17.02 2.64
N ILE A 110 -5.57 -16.89 2.70
CA ILE A 110 -6.46 -17.24 1.60
C ILE A 110 -6.34 -16.21 0.46
N PRO A 111 -6.57 -14.90 0.65
CA PRO A 111 -6.31 -13.90 -0.39
C PRO A 111 -4.87 -13.98 -0.93
N LYS A 112 -4.75 -14.08 -2.25
CA LYS A 112 -3.49 -14.18 -2.99
C LYS A 112 -3.25 -12.99 -3.91
N LEU A 113 -4.29 -12.52 -4.58
CA LEU A 113 -4.24 -11.38 -5.50
C LEU A 113 -5.34 -10.37 -5.16
N VAL A 114 -5.03 -9.09 -5.31
CA VAL A 114 -5.99 -7.98 -5.19
C VAL A 114 -6.04 -7.24 -6.52
N ILE A 115 -7.26 -7.05 -7.03
CA ILE A 115 -7.56 -6.24 -8.21
C ILE A 115 -8.06 -4.89 -7.74
N PHE A 116 -7.54 -3.80 -8.30
CA PHE A 116 -8.02 -2.45 -8.01
C PHE A 116 -7.87 -1.51 -9.20
N SER A 117 -8.71 -0.49 -9.26
CA SER A 117 -8.63 0.57 -10.27
C SER A 117 -7.93 1.81 -9.72
N GLU A 118 -6.90 2.29 -10.42
CA GLU A 118 -6.25 3.59 -10.11
C GLU A 118 -7.01 4.75 -10.75
N LYS A 119 -7.53 4.53 -11.97
CA LYS A 119 -8.29 5.49 -12.79
C LYS A 119 -9.03 4.73 -13.89
N GLU A 120 -9.87 5.45 -14.64
CA GLU A 120 -10.55 4.87 -15.80
C GLU A 120 -9.56 4.20 -16.76
N GLN A 121 -9.93 3.00 -17.23
CA GLN A 121 -9.09 2.13 -18.05
C GLN A 121 -7.72 1.74 -17.46
N SER A 122 -7.56 1.76 -16.13
CA SER A 122 -6.30 1.37 -15.49
C SER A 122 -6.53 0.49 -14.27
N TRP A 123 -6.61 -0.82 -14.53
CA TRP A 123 -6.77 -1.85 -13.52
C TRP A 123 -5.44 -2.49 -13.20
N ARG A 124 -5.20 -2.74 -11.91
CA ARG A 124 -4.02 -3.41 -11.37
C ARG A 124 -4.39 -4.77 -10.83
N VAL A 125 -3.48 -5.72 -10.96
CA VAL A 125 -3.51 -7.03 -10.29
C VAL A 125 -2.24 -7.12 -9.46
N ALA A 126 -2.35 -7.07 -8.14
CA ALA A 126 -1.21 -7.08 -7.23
C ALA A 126 -1.20 -8.32 -6.35
N GLY A 127 -0.02 -8.87 -6.10
CA GLY A 127 0.17 -9.94 -5.11
C GLY A 127 -0.07 -9.46 -3.69
N VAL A 128 -0.84 -10.22 -2.91
CA VAL A 128 -0.97 -10.00 -1.46
C VAL A 128 0.37 -10.34 -0.79
N PRO A 129 0.98 -9.43 -0.02
CA PRO A 129 2.26 -9.70 0.60
C PRO A 129 2.12 -10.68 1.78
N VAL A 130 3.20 -11.38 2.13
CA VAL A 130 3.21 -12.30 3.28
C VAL A 130 3.05 -11.56 4.63
N SER A 131 3.46 -10.29 4.68
CA SER A 131 3.16 -9.33 5.75
C SER A 131 3.01 -7.93 5.14
N PRO A 132 2.33 -6.97 5.78
CA PRO A 132 2.05 -5.67 5.17
C PRO A 132 3.28 -4.90 4.64
N SER A 133 4.43 -5.04 5.30
CA SER A 133 5.70 -4.41 4.93
C SER A 133 6.60 -5.29 4.04
N SER A 134 6.21 -6.53 3.75
CA SER A 134 7.04 -7.46 2.97
C SER A 134 6.98 -7.16 1.47
N PHE A 135 8.14 -7.33 0.81
CA PHE A 135 8.25 -7.36 -0.65
C PHE A 135 7.90 -8.71 -1.26
N LEU A 136 7.82 -9.76 -0.42
CA LEU A 136 7.46 -11.11 -0.86
C LEU A 136 5.93 -11.26 -0.92
N GLY A 137 5.41 -11.59 -2.10
CA GLY A 137 4.01 -11.91 -2.33
C GLY A 137 3.69 -13.38 -1.98
N ARG A 138 2.46 -13.63 -1.55
CA ARG A 138 1.88 -15.00 -1.43
C ARG A 138 1.67 -15.65 -2.80
N LYS A 139 1.53 -14.82 -3.83
CA LYS A 139 1.43 -15.22 -5.23
C LYS A 139 2.03 -14.13 -6.11
N PHE A 140 2.87 -14.53 -7.04
CA PHE A 140 3.35 -13.68 -8.12
C PHE A 140 2.62 -14.04 -9.41
N LEU A 141 2.55 -13.09 -10.33
CA LEU A 141 2.09 -13.37 -11.68
C LEU A 141 3.07 -14.33 -12.39
N PRO A 142 2.56 -15.18 -13.30
CA PRO A 142 3.31 -16.22 -13.99
C PRO A 142 4.65 -15.76 -14.57
N GLN A 143 5.70 -16.57 -14.40
CA GLN A 143 7.04 -16.30 -14.95
C GLN A 143 7.03 -15.90 -16.44
N PRO A 144 6.29 -16.59 -17.35
CA PRO A 144 6.30 -16.24 -18.77
C PRO A 144 5.74 -14.86 -19.09
N TRP A 145 5.00 -14.24 -18.17
CA TRP A 145 4.40 -12.92 -18.40
C TRP A 145 5.31 -11.78 -17.94
N ARG A 146 6.29 -12.07 -17.07
CA ARG A 146 7.05 -11.05 -16.36
C ARG A 146 7.93 -10.24 -17.31
N GLY A 147 7.81 -8.92 -17.24
CA GLY A 147 8.51 -7.99 -18.13
C GLY A 147 7.82 -7.77 -19.47
N LEU A 148 6.81 -8.58 -19.83
CA LEU A 148 6.06 -8.40 -21.06
C LEU A 148 5.05 -7.26 -20.93
N ARG A 149 4.69 -6.68 -22.09
CA ARG A 149 3.77 -5.54 -22.20
C ARG A 149 2.83 -5.70 -23.39
N ASP A 150 1.72 -4.97 -23.33
CA ASP A 150 0.79 -4.75 -24.43
C ASP A 150 0.42 -6.02 -25.22
N GLU A 151 0.59 -6.03 -26.54
CA GLU A 151 0.18 -7.12 -27.43
C GLU A 151 0.97 -8.42 -27.18
N GLU A 152 2.26 -8.31 -26.89
CA GLU A 152 3.12 -9.47 -26.59
C GLU A 152 2.63 -10.19 -25.32
N LEU A 153 2.32 -9.43 -24.26
CA LEU A 153 1.74 -9.96 -23.04
C LEU A 153 0.35 -10.53 -23.29
N SER A 154 -0.49 -9.80 -24.03
CA SER A 154 -1.88 -10.21 -24.30
C SER A 154 -1.92 -11.54 -25.08
N THR A 155 -1.03 -11.69 -26.06
CA THR A 155 -0.87 -12.91 -26.85
C THR A 155 -0.34 -14.06 -25.99
N THR A 156 0.73 -13.83 -25.22
CA THR A 156 1.36 -14.85 -24.37
C THR A 156 0.42 -15.35 -23.28
N ALA A 157 -0.33 -14.44 -22.64
CA ALA A 157 -1.32 -14.79 -21.62
C ALA A 157 -2.63 -15.32 -22.23
N ASN A 158 -2.84 -15.16 -23.55
CA ASN A 158 -4.12 -15.37 -24.22
C ASN A 158 -5.27 -14.66 -23.49
N ILE A 159 -5.09 -13.36 -23.24
CA ILE A 159 -6.04 -12.44 -22.61
C ILE A 159 -5.88 -11.09 -23.33
N PRO A 160 -6.92 -10.54 -23.95
CA PRO A 160 -6.83 -9.22 -24.59
C PRO A 160 -6.69 -8.10 -23.55
N ASP A 161 -6.26 -6.92 -24.01
CA ASP A 161 -6.25 -5.68 -23.22
C ASP A 161 -5.37 -5.68 -21.98
N LEU A 162 -4.30 -6.47 -21.97
CA LEU A 162 -3.26 -6.37 -20.95
C LEU A 162 -2.29 -5.22 -21.26
N ILE A 163 -1.79 -4.56 -20.22
CA ILE A 163 -0.89 -3.41 -20.33
C ILE A 163 0.55 -3.84 -20.01
N PHE A 164 0.78 -4.49 -18.86
CA PHE A 164 2.11 -4.96 -18.47
C PHE A 164 2.06 -5.97 -17.34
N VAL A 165 3.18 -6.68 -17.13
CA VAL A 165 3.53 -7.34 -15.85
C VAL A 165 4.94 -6.93 -15.45
N HIS A 166 5.13 -6.55 -14.18
CA HIS A 166 6.46 -6.19 -13.68
C HIS A 166 7.44 -7.37 -13.82
N SER A 167 8.74 -7.09 -13.98
CA SER A 167 9.77 -8.14 -14.18
C SER A 167 9.86 -9.16 -13.04
N THR A 168 9.47 -8.78 -11.82
CA THR A 168 9.37 -9.71 -10.68
C THR A 168 8.00 -10.36 -10.53
N GLY A 169 6.99 -9.93 -11.30
CA GLY A 169 5.62 -10.48 -11.27
C GLY A 169 4.76 -10.00 -10.10
N PHE A 170 5.22 -9.07 -9.26
CA PHE A 170 4.45 -8.64 -8.08
C PHE A 170 3.17 -7.84 -8.41
N ILE A 171 3.14 -7.23 -9.60
CA ILE A 171 2.03 -6.44 -10.09
C ILE A 171 1.91 -6.53 -11.61
N GLY A 172 0.68 -6.52 -12.10
CA GLY A 172 0.33 -6.41 -13.51
C GLY A 172 -0.75 -5.36 -13.73
N GLY A 173 -0.96 -4.98 -14.98
CA GLY A 173 -1.93 -3.99 -15.41
C GLY A 173 -2.78 -4.46 -16.59
N ALA A 174 -4.05 -4.08 -16.60
CA ALA A 174 -4.99 -4.30 -17.69
C ALA A 174 -5.86 -3.06 -17.92
N LYS A 175 -6.39 -2.91 -19.13
CA LYS A 175 -7.28 -1.78 -19.47
C LYS A 175 -8.67 -1.95 -18.89
N THR A 176 -9.18 -3.18 -18.79
CA THR A 176 -10.53 -3.47 -18.31
C THR A 176 -10.51 -4.31 -17.04
N LYS A 177 -11.62 -4.27 -16.30
CA LYS A 177 -11.81 -5.07 -15.09
C LYS A 177 -11.83 -6.55 -15.44
N GLU A 178 -12.44 -6.89 -16.56
CA GLU A 178 -12.59 -8.24 -17.09
C GLU A 178 -11.23 -8.83 -17.47
N ALA A 179 -10.37 -8.05 -18.12
CA ALA A 179 -9.01 -8.47 -18.44
C ALA A 179 -8.14 -8.62 -17.18
N ALA A 180 -8.26 -7.72 -16.20
CA ALA A 180 -7.60 -7.86 -14.91
C ALA A 180 -8.07 -9.11 -14.14
N LEU A 181 -9.37 -9.41 -14.15
CA LEU A 181 -9.93 -10.60 -13.54
C LEU A 181 -9.44 -11.87 -14.23
N ALA A 182 -9.44 -11.90 -15.57
CA ALA A 182 -8.90 -13.02 -16.33
C ALA A 182 -7.41 -13.25 -16.03
N MET A 183 -6.61 -12.17 -15.91
CA MET A 183 -5.21 -12.23 -15.53
C MET A 183 -5.04 -12.83 -14.14
N ALA A 184 -5.84 -12.37 -13.16
CA ALA A 184 -5.80 -12.88 -11.80
C ALA A 184 -6.22 -14.36 -11.72
N MET A 185 -7.29 -14.75 -12.40
CA MET A 185 -7.78 -16.14 -12.46
C MET A 185 -6.71 -17.10 -12.99
N LYS A 186 -6.13 -16.80 -14.16
CA LYS A 186 -5.03 -17.59 -14.72
C LYS A 186 -3.79 -17.53 -13.83
N GLY A 187 -3.50 -16.37 -13.24
CA GLY A 187 -2.38 -16.16 -12.34
C GLY A 187 -2.43 -17.07 -11.11
N VAL A 188 -3.55 -17.11 -10.39
CA VAL A 188 -3.74 -17.98 -9.21
C VAL A 188 -3.56 -19.46 -9.56
N GLN A 189 -4.11 -19.89 -10.71
CA GLN A 189 -4.06 -21.28 -11.18
C GLN A 189 -2.69 -21.70 -11.70
N TRP A 190 -1.86 -20.75 -12.16
CA TRP A 190 -0.54 -21.04 -12.70
C TRP A 190 0.36 -21.65 -11.62
N LYS A 191 0.98 -22.79 -11.91
CA LYS A 191 2.00 -23.37 -11.05
C LYS A 191 3.34 -22.93 -11.64
N ASP A 192 4.12 -22.21 -10.84
CA ASP A 192 5.53 -21.98 -11.21
C ASP A 192 6.23 -23.33 -11.08
N ASP A 193 6.96 -23.73 -12.13
CA ASP A 193 7.81 -24.92 -12.16
C ASP A 193 9.02 -24.78 -11.21
#